data_AF-A0A1H9QLH9-F1
#
_entry.id   AF-A0A1H9QLH9-F1
#
_cell.length_a   1.000
_cell.length_b   1.000
_cell.length_c   1.000
_cell.angle_alpha   90.00
_cell.angle_beta   90.00
_cell.angle_gamma   90.00
#
_symmetry.space_group_name_H-M   'P 1'
#
loop_
_entity.id
_entity.type
_entity.pdbx_description
1 polymer ?
#
loop_
_entity_poly.entity_id
_entity_poly.type
_entity_poly.pdbx_seq_one_letter_code
_entity_poly.pdbx_strand_id
1 'polypeptide(L)'
;MIINIYGMCLMLIIMIPNIIYAIRKKHIDGDYHNKGLEIVEQIGRFGSMFFMIFYVRILDFGNWLVDGKYIYMSMVAILALLYCFVWVLYFRKVTFSSAMLLAILPTLIFLISSVFRQNVLFILMSLLFGIGHLTITYQNNKRTNKED
;
A
#
# COMPACT_ATOMS: atom_id res chain seq x y z
N MET A 1 18.84 -12.11 -7.59
CA MET A 1 17.43 -11.64 -7.46
C MET A 1 16.53 -12.79 -7.83
N ILE A 2 15.54 -13.13 -6.99
CA ILE A 2 14.56 -14.20 -7.28
C ILE A 2 13.18 -13.54 -7.38
N ILE A 3 12.35 -13.98 -8.32
CA ILE A 3 10.99 -13.45 -8.48
C ILE A 3 10.06 -14.11 -7.46
N ASN A 4 9.33 -13.30 -6.70
CA ASN A 4 8.27 -13.75 -5.82
C ASN A 4 6.92 -13.74 -6.56
N ILE A 5 6.54 -14.88 -7.12
CA ILE A 5 5.28 -15.04 -7.88
C ILE A 5 4.07 -14.66 -7.02
N TYR A 6 4.06 -15.05 -5.74
CA TYR A 6 2.99 -14.68 -4.82
C TYR A 6 2.90 -13.15 -4.64
N GLY A 7 4.05 -12.49 -4.46
CA GLY A 7 4.15 -11.05 -4.40
C GLY A 7 3.66 -10.36 -5.68
N MET A 8 3.98 -10.90 -6.86
CA MET A 8 3.46 -10.41 -8.13
C MET A 8 1.94 -10.50 -8.23
N CYS A 9 1.35 -11.66 -7.89
CA CYS A 9 -0.09 -11.83 -7.93
C CYS A 9 -0.79 -10.84 -7.00
N LEU A 10 -0.30 -10.67 -5.78
CA LEU A 10 -0.83 -9.68 -4.84
C LEU A 10 -0.71 -8.25 -5.38
N MET A 11 0.41 -7.92 -6.00
CA MET A 11 0.61 -6.60 -6.59
C MET A 11 -0.40 -6.31 -7.69
N LEU A 12 -0.67 -7.27 -8.58
CA LEU A 12 -1.68 -7.13 -9.61
C LEU A 12 -3.07 -6.89 -9.00
N ILE A 13 -3.44 -7.69 -7.99
CA ILE A 13 -4.73 -7.56 -7.30
C ILE A 13 -4.90 -6.17 -6.67
N ILE A 14 -3.87 -5.64 -6.00
CA ILE A 14 -3.94 -4.33 -5.33
C ILE A 14 -3.91 -3.18 -6.35
N MET A 15 -3.17 -3.32 -7.45
CA MET A 15 -3.01 -2.24 -8.43
C MET A 15 -4.20 -2.06 -9.37
N ILE A 16 -4.93 -3.14 -9.71
CA ILE A 16 -6.06 -3.03 -10.65
C ILE A 16 -7.10 -2.00 -10.17
N PRO A 17 -7.65 -2.07 -8.94
CA PRO A 17 -8.61 -1.08 -8.47
C PRO A 17 -8.01 0.33 -8.34
N ASN A 18 -6.74 0.43 -7.89
CA ASN A 18 -6.02 1.70 -7.79
C ASN A 18 -5.93 2.42 -9.14
N ILE A 19 -5.59 1.70 -10.21
CA ILE A 19 -5.49 2.25 -11.58
C ILE A 19 -6.88 2.67 -12.07
N ILE A 20 -7.90 1.84 -11.86
CA ILE A 20 -9.29 2.18 -12.22
C ILE A 20 -9.72 3.48 -11.53
N TYR A 21 -9.38 3.66 -10.25
CA TYR A 21 -9.65 4.89 -9.53
C TYR A 21 -8.87 6.08 -10.07
N ALA A 22 -7.57 5.94 -10.35
CA ALA A 22 -6.75 7.00 -10.92
C ALA A 22 -7.29 7.49 -12.27
N ILE A 23 -7.81 6.58 -13.11
CA ILE A 23 -8.44 6.93 -14.40
C ILE A 23 -9.78 7.65 -14.18
N ARG A 24 -10.56 7.24 -13.16
CA ARG A 24 -11.86 7.86 -12.84
C ARG A 24 -11.72 9.24 -12.19
N LYS A 25 -10.68 9.45 -11.36
CA LYS A 25 -10.41 10.73 -10.71
C LYS A 25 -9.73 11.69 -11.69
N LYS A 26 -10.53 12.36 -12.52
CA LYS A 26 -10.09 13.52 -13.32
C LYS A 26 -9.65 14.61 -12.33
N HIS A 27 -8.45 15.20 -12.49
CA HIS A 27 -7.85 16.17 -11.56
C HIS A 27 -8.90 17.08 -10.92
N ILE A 28 -9.14 16.87 -9.61
CA ILE A 28 -10.02 17.73 -8.83
C ILE A 28 -9.13 18.82 -8.27
N ASP A 29 -9.38 20.07 -8.69
CA ASP A 29 -8.74 21.24 -8.09
C ASP A 29 -9.06 21.26 -6.58
N GLY A 30 -8.02 21.30 -5.73
CA GLY A 30 -8.16 21.32 -4.26
C GLY A 30 -7.41 20.23 -3.47
N ASP A 31 -6.80 19.25 -4.15
CA ASP A 31 -5.98 18.22 -3.48
C ASP A 31 -4.79 18.86 -2.71
N TYR A 32 -4.48 18.30 -1.54
CA TYR A 32 -3.33 18.67 -0.71
C TYR A 32 -2.03 18.51 -1.51
N HIS A 33 -1.44 19.65 -1.87
CA HIS A 33 -0.18 19.70 -2.58
C HIS A 33 0.98 19.93 -1.61
N ASN A 34 1.75 18.88 -1.40
CA ASN A 34 3.07 18.98 -0.78
C ASN A 34 4.03 18.12 -1.58
N LYS A 35 4.74 18.75 -2.53
CA LYS A 35 5.66 18.08 -3.45
C LYS A 35 6.66 17.19 -2.73
N GLY A 36 7.18 17.62 -1.57
CA GLY A 36 8.12 16.81 -0.80
C GLY A 36 7.48 15.52 -0.28
N LEU A 37 6.28 15.62 0.28
CA LEU A 37 5.55 14.47 0.81
C LEU A 37 5.07 13.52 -0.29
N GLU A 38 4.62 14.06 -1.43
CA GLU A 38 4.28 13.27 -2.62
C GLU A 38 5.48 12.51 -3.17
N ILE A 39 6.65 13.14 -3.24
CA ILE A 39 7.89 12.46 -3.66
C ILE A 39 8.23 11.34 -2.68
N VAL A 40 8.16 11.58 -1.37
CA VAL A 40 8.39 10.54 -0.34
C VAL A 40 7.41 9.39 -0.50
N GLU A 41 6.13 9.69 -0.71
CA GLU A 41 5.08 8.70 -0.93
C GLU A 41 5.33 7.88 -2.19
N GLN A 42 5.72 8.51 -3.30
CA GLN A 42 6.04 7.83 -4.55
C GLN A 42 7.28 6.94 -4.43
N ILE A 43 8.36 7.44 -3.82
CA ILE A 43 9.58 6.65 -3.57
C ILE A 43 9.24 5.43 -2.72
N GLY A 44 8.50 5.63 -1.61
CA GLY A 44 8.05 4.54 -0.77
C GLY A 44 7.17 3.55 -1.53
N ARG A 45 6.19 4.03 -2.29
CA ARG A 45 5.25 3.22 -3.06
C ARG A 45 5.99 2.34 -4.06
N PHE A 46 6.76 2.93 -4.96
CA PHE A 46 7.47 2.17 -5.99
C PHE A 46 8.55 1.26 -5.40
N GLY A 47 9.24 1.72 -4.35
CA GLY A 47 10.19 0.90 -3.61
C GLY A 47 9.53 -0.34 -2.99
N SER A 48 8.40 -0.16 -2.30
CA SER A 48 7.64 -1.25 -1.71
C SER A 48 7.11 -2.23 -2.77
N MET A 49 6.59 -1.73 -3.89
CA MET A 49 6.15 -2.59 -5.01
C MET A 49 7.31 -3.40 -5.59
N PHE A 50 8.47 -2.77 -5.76
CA PHE A 50 9.67 -3.42 -6.28
C PHE A 50 10.12 -4.57 -5.36
N PHE A 51 10.28 -4.33 -4.06
CA PHE A 51 10.69 -5.36 -3.09
C PHE A 51 9.61 -6.42 -2.83
N MET A 52 8.33 -6.09 -3.07
CA MET A 52 7.24 -7.07 -3.01
C MET A 52 7.39 -8.11 -4.11
N ILE A 53 7.77 -7.70 -5.33
CA ILE A 53 7.93 -8.55 -6.51
C ILE A 53 9.30 -9.24 -6.53
N PHE A 54 10.36 -8.47 -6.33
CA PHE A 54 11.72 -8.94 -6.42
C PHE A 54 12.27 -9.23 -5.03
N TYR A 55 12.62 -10.49 -4.80
CA TYR A 55 13.38 -10.87 -3.63
C TYR A 55 14.85 -10.49 -3.85
N VAL A 56 15.25 -9.39 -3.20
CA VAL A 56 16.61 -8.84 -3.20
C VAL A 56 17.20 -9.04 -1.83
N ARG A 57 18.23 -9.88 -1.74
CA ARG A 57 18.84 -10.33 -0.48
C ARG A 57 19.88 -9.35 0.06
N ILE A 58 19.51 -8.07 0.13
CA ILE A 58 20.39 -6.99 0.59
C ILE A 58 19.92 -6.59 1.99
N LEU A 59 20.80 -6.78 2.99
CA LEU A 59 20.53 -6.50 4.41
C LEU A 59 19.37 -7.31 4.99
N ASP A 60 19.32 -8.60 4.66
CA ASP A 60 18.37 -9.54 5.28
C ASP A 60 18.96 -10.04 6.60
N PHE A 61 18.22 -9.88 7.71
CA PHE A 61 18.49 -10.66 8.91
C PHE A 61 18.01 -12.09 8.62
N GLY A 62 18.91 -13.07 8.64
CA GLY A 62 18.60 -14.46 8.24
C GLY A 62 17.34 -15.06 8.89
N ASN A 63 16.81 -16.11 8.25
CA ASN A 63 15.51 -16.75 8.49
C ASN A 63 15.14 -16.97 9.97
N TRP A 64 14.43 -16.02 10.59
CA TRP A 64 13.88 -16.20 11.95
C TRP A 64 12.59 -17.04 11.97
N LEU A 65 11.89 -17.15 10.84
CA LEU A 65 10.58 -17.81 10.73
C LEU A 65 10.64 -18.97 9.75
N VAL A 66 11.20 -20.10 10.20
CA VAL A 66 11.33 -21.34 9.40
C VAL A 66 9.95 -21.86 8.94
N ASP A 67 8.88 -21.62 9.72
CA ASP A 67 7.52 -22.12 9.42
C ASP A 67 6.43 -21.03 9.24
N GLY A 68 6.80 -19.75 9.28
CA GLY A 68 5.82 -18.66 9.24
C GLY A 68 5.21 -18.36 7.86
N LYS A 69 5.71 -18.99 6.80
CA LYS A 69 5.40 -18.60 5.40
C LYS A 69 3.91 -18.68 5.10
N TYR A 70 3.25 -19.75 5.53
CA TYR A 70 1.82 -19.94 5.29
C TYR A 70 0.95 -18.97 6.09
N ILE A 71 1.35 -18.66 7.33
CA ILE A 71 0.68 -17.67 8.19
C ILE A 71 0.78 -16.28 7.56
N TYR A 72 1.96 -15.91 7.08
CA TYR A 72 2.16 -14.66 6.36
C TYR A 72 1.29 -14.57 5.09
N MET A 73 1.32 -15.63 4.27
CA MET A 73 0.53 -15.68 3.04
C MET A 73 -0.96 -15.54 3.34
N SER A 74 -1.50 -16.29 4.29
CA SER A 74 -2.92 -16.21 4.65
C SER A 74 -3.29 -14.82 5.18
N MET A 75 -2.48 -14.24 6.05
CA MET A 75 -2.70 -12.91 6.61
C MET A 75 -2.74 -11.84 5.51
N VAL A 76 -1.76 -11.83 4.60
CA VAL A 76 -1.73 -10.85 3.50
C VAL A 76 -2.85 -11.08 2.49
N ALA A 77 -3.20 -12.34 2.21
CA ALA A 77 -4.33 -12.66 1.35
C ALA A 77 -5.66 -12.15 1.92
N ILE A 78 -5.89 -12.32 3.23
CA ILE A 78 -7.08 -11.77 3.91
C ILE A 78 -7.11 -10.25 3.81
N LEU A 79 -5.99 -9.57 4.06
CA LEU A 79 -5.91 -8.12 3.90
C LEU A 79 -6.17 -7.66 2.46
N ALA A 80 -5.68 -8.39 1.46
CA ALA A 80 -5.92 -8.09 0.05
C ALA A 80 -7.40 -8.30 -0.34
N LEU A 81 -8.07 -9.33 0.20
CA LEU A 81 -9.51 -9.54 0.02
C LEU A 81 -10.32 -8.42 0.67
N LEU A 82 -9.98 -8.02 1.90
CA LEU A 82 -10.59 -6.87 2.57
C LEU A 82 -10.40 -5.59 1.76
N TYR A 83 -9.21 -5.39 1.18
CA TYR A 83 -8.92 -4.25 0.32
C TYR A 83 -9.83 -4.21 -0.92
N CYS A 84 -9.98 -5.35 -1.60
CA CYS A 84 -10.90 -5.45 -2.74
C CYS A 84 -12.35 -5.20 -2.32
N PHE A 85 -12.77 -5.71 -1.16
CA PHE A 85 -14.11 -5.47 -0.63
C PHE A 85 -14.35 -3.99 -0.32
N VAL A 86 -13.40 -3.32 0.34
CA VAL A 86 -13.49 -1.88 0.63
C VAL A 86 -13.54 -1.06 -0.66
N TRP A 87 -12.83 -1.46 -1.72
CA TRP A 87 -12.96 -0.82 -3.04
C TRP A 87 -14.38 -0.87 -3.60
N VAL A 88 -15.04 -2.03 -3.52
CA VAL A 88 -16.44 -2.17 -3.95
C VAL A 88 -17.34 -1.22 -3.17
N LEU A 89 -17.16 -1.11 -1.85
CA LEU A 89 -17.91 -0.17 -1.02
C LEU A 89 -17.60 1.29 -1.39
N TYR A 90 -16.33 1.62 -1.62
CA TYR A 90 -15.88 2.96 -1.97
C TYR A 90 -16.47 3.43 -3.30
N PHE A 91 -16.53 2.54 -4.31
CA PHE A 91 -17.17 2.87 -5.59
C PHE A 91 -18.68 3.03 -5.50
N ARG A 92 -19.34 2.46 -4.49
CA ARG A 92 -20.76 2.68 -4.23
C ARG A 92 -21.02 3.99 -3.50
N LYS A 93 -20.19 4.29 -2.49
CA LYS A 93 -20.28 5.52 -1.71
C LYS A 93 -18.88 5.95 -1.26
N VAL A 94 -18.43 7.08 -1.77
CA VAL A 94 -17.18 7.70 -1.33
C VAL A 94 -17.41 8.27 0.07
N THR A 95 -16.68 7.73 1.06
CA THR A 95 -16.69 8.23 2.43
C THR A 95 -15.27 8.39 2.95
N PHE A 96 -15.07 9.31 3.89
CA PHE A 96 -13.79 9.50 4.57
C PHE A 96 -13.24 8.18 5.14
N SER A 97 -14.07 7.40 5.82
CA SER A 97 -13.66 6.12 6.43
C SER A 97 -13.23 5.10 5.38
N SER A 98 -13.97 4.97 4.27
CA SER A 98 -13.60 4.08 3.17
C SER A 98 -12.29 4.52 2.51
N ALA A 99 -12.08 5.82 2.29
CA ALA A 99 -10.84 6.35 1.74
C ALA A 99 -9.63 6.03 2.64
N MET A 100 -9.78 6.25 3.95
CA MET A 100 -8.73 5.99 4.92
C MET A 100 -8.41 4.49 5.02
N LEU A 101 -9.43 3.63 5.02
CA LEU A 101 -9.24 2.17 4.99
C LEU A 101 -8.48 1.72 3.73
N LEU A 102 -8.78 2.31 2.57
CA LEU A 102 -8.06 2.05 1.31
C LEU A 102 -6.58 2.48 1.35
N ALA A 103 -6.21 3.43 2.21
CA ALA A 103 -4.81 3.81 2.42
C ALA A 103 -4.11 2.94 3.48
N ILE A 104 -4.82 2.56 4.55
CA ILE A 104 -4.29 1.73 5.64
C ILE A 104 -3.99 0.31 5.16
N LEU A 105 -4.91 -0.32 4.43
CA LEU A 105 -4.76 -1.72 4.00
C LEU A 105 -3.51 -1.99 3.15
N PRO A 106 -3.19 -1.25 2.06
CA PRO A 106 -1.95 -1.47 1.31
C PRO A 106 -0.70 -1.16 2.15
N THR A 107 -0.78 -0.18 3.06
CA THR A 107 0.32 0.11 3.99
C THR A 107 0.61 -1.09 4.89
N LEU A 108 -0.42 -1.70 5.49
CA LEU A 108 -0.26 -2.90 6.31
C LEU A 108 0.26 -4.08 5.49
N ILE A 109 -0.25 -4.29 4.27
CA ILE A 109 0.22 -5.36 3.37
C ILE A 109 1.73 -5.24 3.12
N PHE A 110 2.22 -4.04 2.81
CA PHE A 110 3.65 -3.82 2.59
C PHE A 110 4.47 -3.99 3.86
N LEU A 111 4.03 -3.40 4.98
CA LEU A 111 4.73 -3.49 6.26
C LEU A 111 4.86 -4.94 6.77
N ILE A 112 3.76 -5.70 6.74
CA ILE A 112 3.77 -7.12 7.12
C ILE A 112 4.69 -7.91 6.18
N SER A 113 4.61 -7.63 4.87
CA SER A 113 5.47 -8.28 3.87
C SER A 113 6.95 -7.97 4.02
N SER A 114 7.30 -6.76 4.47
CA SER A 114 8.68 -6.37 4.69
C SER A 114 9.25 -6.92 5.98
N VAL A 115 8.47 -6.91 7.07
CA VAL A 115 8.85 -7.51 8.36
C VAL A 115 9.05 -9.01 8.20
N PHE A 116 8.13 -9.69 7.52
CA PHE A 116 8.24 -11.14 7.31
C PHE A 116 9.45 -11.51 6.43
N ARG A 117 9.79 -10.67 5.46
CA ARG A 117 11.01 -10.82 4.65
C ARG A 117 12.29 -10.40 5.36
N GLN A 118 12.17 -9.76 6.54
CA GLN A 118 13.28 -9.25 7.34
C GLN A 118 14.25 -8.37 6.54
N ASN A 119 13.72 -7.67 5.52
CA ASN A 119 14.51 -6.84 4.63
C ASN A 119 14.41 -5.38 5.07
N VAL A 120 15.52 -4.83 5.55
CA VAL A 120 15.57 -3.47 6.12
C VAL A 120 15.15 -2.43 5.08
N LEU A 121 15.61 -2.55 3.83
CA LEU A 121 15.26 -1.61 2.77
C LEU A 121 13.76 -1.63 2.48
N PHE A 122 13.16 -2.82 2.41
CA PHE A 122 11.72 -2.93 2.20
C PHE A 122 10.93 -2.36 3.38
N ILE A 123 11.40 -2.56 4.62
CA ILE A 123 10.77 -1.96 5.81
C ILE A 123 10.80 -0.44 5.70
N LEU A 124 11.95 0.15 5.38
CA LEU A 124 12.08 1.60 5.21
C LEU A 124 11.15 2.13 4.12
N MET A 125 11.09 1.48 2.94
CA MET A 125 10.19 1.90 1.86
C MET A 125 8.71 1.81 2.29
N SER A 126 8.33 0.75 3.00
CA SER A 126 6.96 0.57 3.48
C SER A 126 6.54 1.63 4.52
N LEU A 127 7.47 2.07 5.37
CA LEU A 127 7.24 3.14 6.33
C LEU A 127 7.12 4.50 5.63
N LEU A 128 8.00 4.81 4.67
CA LEU A 128 7.91 6.03 3.87
C LEU A 128 6.58 6.10 3.11
N PHE A 129 6.20 4.98 2.48
CA PHE A 129 4.89 4.85 1.84
C PHE A 129 3.75 5.08 2.83
N GLY A 130 3.76 4.40 3.98
CA GLY A 130 2.70 4.52 4.98
C GLY A 130 2.53 5.94 5.49
N ILE A 131 3.61 6.61 5.89
CA ILE A 131 3.57 7.98 6.39
C ILE A 131 3.05 8.92 5.32
N GLY A 132 3.59 8.85 4.10
CA GLY A 132 3.16 9.69 2.99
C GLY A 132 1.71 9.45 2.60
N HIS A 133 1.35 8.20 2.33
CA HIS A 133 0.06 7.82 1.79
C HIS A 133 -1.10 8.06 2.77
N LEU A 134 -0.91 7.76 4.06
CA LEU A 134 -1.91 8.05 5.09
C LEU A 134 -2.10 9.55 5.29
N THR A 135 -0.99 10.30 5.32
CA THR A 135 -1.03 11.75 5.54
C THR A 135 -1.72 12.47 4.38
N ILE A 136 -1.35 12.16 3.13
CA ILE A 136 -1.98 12.74 1.94
C ILE A 136 -3.47 12.39 1.89
N THR A 137 -3.83 11.12 2.12
CA THR A 137 -5.23 10.68 2.11
C THR A 137 -6.05 11.37 3.19
N TYR A 138 -5.53 11.48 4.41
CA TYR A 138 -6.19 12.17 5.51
C TYR A 138 -6.41 13.65 5.19
N GLN A 139 -5.39 14.35 4.70
CA GLN A 139 -5.49 15.77 4.41
C GLN A 139 -6.45 16.07 3.26
N ASN A 140 -6.44 15.26 2.20
CA ASN A 140 -7.38 15.39 1.09
C ASN A 140 -8.83 15.26 1.55
N ASN A 141 -9.16 14.19 2.29
CA ASN A 141 -10.55 13.94 2.69
C ASN A 141 -11.01 14.83 3.85
N LYS A 142 -10.08 15.35 4.68
CA LYS A 142 -10.42 16.35 5.71
C LYS A 142 -10.76 17.71 5.11
N ARG A 143 -10.13 18.10 3.99
CA ARG A 143 -10.44 19.36 3.30
C ARG A 143 -11.81 19.30 2.65
N THR A 144 -12.16 18.20 1.97
CA THR A 144 -13.48 18.02 1.37
C THR A 144 -14.62 18.12 2.38
N ASN A 145 -14.47 17.54 3.59
CA ASN A 145 -15.48 17.67 4.66
C ASN A 145 -15.60 19.06 5.30
N LYS A 146 -14.72 20.02 4.97
CA LYS A 146 -14.79 21.41 5.45
C LYS A 146 -15.42 22.37 4.45
N GLU A 147 -15.57 21.95 3.20
CA GLU A 147 -16.15 22.75 2.11
C GLU A 147 -17.63 22.41 1.85
N ASP A 148 -18.15 21.36 2.51
CA ASP A 148 -19.57 21.01 2.65
C ASP A 148 -20.17 21.60 3.94
#